data_AF-A0A7U0L046-F1
#
_entry.id   AF-A0A7U0L046-F1
#
_cell.length_a   1.000
_cell.length_b   1.000
_cell.length_c   1.000
_cell.angle_alpha   90.00
_cell.angle_beta   90.00
_cell.angle_gamma   90.00
#
_symmetry.space_group_name_H-M   'P 1'
#
loop_
_entity.id
_entity.type
_entity.pdbx_description
1 polymer ?
#
loop_
_entity_poly.entity_id
_entity_poly.type
_entity_poly.pdbx_seq_one_letter_code
_entity_poly.pdbx_strand_id
1 'polypeptide(L)'
;MQAYLLSGDTATVWCFRGLHQGAGLLNFFTSGKDIIKGVIKTAAPIVYMILVALFCIGLTLSIWLPFVPFIYWFVAMADWLVTLLTGIVASSLWAATHINIGQTNEDRSTYGYIFLIDVMIRPLLMVMGFIFASLAIVALGTALNYIFKTAMENVQADSTTGLWSMIGILFVYARMCTGMVARVFALPARMPNYVISWIGNKHNDSILGDMQNHVHDLFAAFGRGAKNTGGRPSGPKNFNPTNTVDKDKDGIAGA
;
A
#
# COMPACT_ATOMS: atom_id res chain seq x y z
N MET A 1 -78.94 50.75 -59.73
CA MET A 1 -78.52 50.29 -58.38
C MET A 1 -79.39 49.11 -58.04
N GLN A 2 -78.92 47.90 -57.75
CA GLN A 2 -77.67 47.44 -57.12
C GLN A 2 -77.68 45.90 -57.38
N ALA A 3 -76.79 45.39 -58.22
CA ALA A 3 -75.49 44.82 -57.85
C ALA A 3 -75.55 43.33 -57.46
N TYR A 4 -75.05 42.50 -58.38
CA TYR A 4 -74.21 41.31 -58.20
C TYR A 4 -74.78 39.97 -57.67
N LEU A 5 -74.96 39.07 -58.64
CA LEU A 5 -74.42 37.69 -58.69
C LEU A 5 -74.85 36.67 -57.63
N LEU A 6 -75.92 35.96 -57.99
CA LEU A 6 -76.14 34.55 -57.68
C LEU A 6 -74.99 33.70 -58.25
N SER A 7 -73.95 33.39 -57.45
CA SER A 7 -73.23 32.10 -57.44
C SER A 7 -71.87 32.24 -56.74
N GLY A 8 -71.65 31.43 -55.71
CA GLY A 8 -70.29 31.13 -55.22
C GLY A 8 -69.94 31.83 -53.92
N ASP A 9 -70.08 31.12 -52.79
CA ASP A 9 -69.09 31.15 -51.70
C ASP A 9 -69.44 30.22 -50.52
N THR A 10 -69.97 29.01 -50.79
CA THR A 10 -69.94 27.95 -49.78
C THR A 10 -68.54 27.31 -49.72
N ALA A 11 -67.79 27.28 -50.83
CA ALA A 11 -66.47 26.66 -50.92
C ALA A 11 -65.38 27.38 -50.09
N THR A 12 -65.43 28.70 -50.00
CA THR A 12 -64.46 29.49 -49.22
C THR A 12 -64.61 29.28 -47.72
N VAL A 13 -65.83 29.12 -47.21
CA VAL A 13 -66.08 28.85 -45.77
C VAL A 13 -65.62 27.43 -45.35
N TRP A 14 -65.80 26.42 -46.22
CA TRP A 14 -65.27 25.07 -46.00
C TRP A 14 -63.74 25.01 -46.10
N CYS A 15 -63.14 25.78 -47.02
CA CYS A 15 -61.69 25.86 -47.18
C CYS A 15 -61.01 26.49 -45.94
N PHE A 16 -61.59 27.56 -45.39
CA PHE A 16 -61.08 28.20 -44.17
C PHE A 16 -61.30 27.36 -42.89
N ARG A 17 -62.42 26.62 -42.77
CA ARG A 17 -62.67 25.76 -41.60
C ARG A 17 -61.85 24.45 -41.62
N GLY A 18 -61.55 23.92 -42.81
CA GLY A 18 -60.65 22.77 -42.99
C GLY A 18 -59.18 23.08 -42.69
N LEU A 19 -58.72 24.30 -42.99
CA LEU A 19 -57.35 24.75 -42.71
C LEU A 19 -57.07 24.86 -41.19
N HIS A 20 -58.06 25.24 -40.39
CA HIS A 20 -57.93 25.38 -38.94
C HIS A 20 -57.86 24.02 -38.22
N GLN A 21 -58.54 22.99 -38.74
CA GLN A 21 -58.49 21.61 -38.20
C GLN A 21 -57.15 20.91 -38.53
N GLY A 22 -56.55 21.22 -39.68
CA GLY A 22 -55.24 20.70 -40.08
C GLY A 22 -54.05 21.31 -39.30
N ALA A 23 -54.17 22.57 -38.88
CA ALA A 23 -53.14 23.27 -38.11
C ALA A 23 -53.00 22.79 -36.66
N GLY A 24 -54.09 22.36 -36.02
CA GLY A 24 -54.06 21.81 -34.65
C GLY A 24 -53.34 20.46 -34.57
N LEU A 25 -53.54 19.60 -35.57
CA LEU A 25 -52.89 18.28 -35.65
C LEU A 25 -51.39 18.41 -36.00
N LEU A 26 -51.04 19.31 -36.92
CA LEU A 26 -49.65 19.66 -37.24
C LEU A 26 -48.90 20.24 -36.03
N ASN A 27 -49.55 21.07 -35.23
CA ASN A 27 -48.99 21.55 -33.96
C ASN A 27 -48.86 20.44 -32.91
N PHE A 28 -49.76 19.46 -32.86
CA PHE A 28 -49.67 18.33 -31.91
C PHE A 28 -48.50 17.38 -32.23
N PHE A 29 -48.27 17.07 -33.51
CA PHE A 29 -47.13 16.25 -33.96
C PHE A 29 -45.79 16.99 -33.90
N THR A 30 -45.77 18.29 -34.14
CA THR A 30 -44.58 19.15 -33.98
C THR A 30 -44.27 19.39 -32.51
N SER A 31 -45.27 19.71 -31.68
CA SER A 31 -45.10 19.91 -30.24
C SER A 31 -44.62 18.64 -29.54
N GLY A 32 -45.10 17.44 -29.92
CA GLY A 32 -44.59 16.19 -29.35
C GLY A 32 -43.10 15.97 -29.66
N LYS A 33 -42.65 16.30 -30.88
CA LYS A 33 -41.24 16.22 -31.27
C LYS A 33 -40.39 17.32 -30.64
N ASP A 34 -40.92 18.52 -30.45
CA ASP A 34 -40.22 19.65 -29.86
C ASP A 34 -40.17 19.59 -28.33
N ILE A 35 -41.14 18.95 -27.68
CA ILE A 35 -41.09 18.61 -26.25
C ILE A 35 -40.06 17.50 -26.00
N ILE A 36 -40.02 16.45 -26.83
CA ILE A 36 -38.99 15.41 -26.73
C ILE A 36 -37.60 15.98 -27.05
N LYS A 37 -37.47 16.80 -28.10
CA LYS A 37 -36.22 17.53 -28.40
C LYS A 37 -35.88 18.56 -27.32
N GLY A 38 -36.86 19.19 -26.68
CA GLY A 38 -36.67 20.17 -25.61
C GLY A 38 -36.22 19.51 -24.30
N VAL A 39 -36.81 18.38 -23.95
CA VAL A 39 -36.38 17.53 -22.82
C VAL A 39 -35.01 16.93 -23.11
N ILE A 40 -34.75 16.43 -24.32
CA ILE A 40 -33.42 15.95 -24.70
C ILE A 40 -32.41 17.09 -24.72
N LYS A 41 -32.74 18.30 -25.20
CA LYS A 41 -31.81 19.44 -25.23
C LYS A 41 -31.54 20.03 -23.84
N THR A 42 -32.50 19.90 -22.92
CA THR A 42 -32.39 20.37 -21.53
C THR A 42 -31.73 19.32 -20.61
N ALA A 43 -31.97 18.03 -20.85
CA ALA A 43 -31.33 16.92 -20.14
C ALA A 43 -30.01 16.46 -20.78
N ALA A 44 -29.77 16.77 -22.06
CA ALA A 44 -28.53 16.50 -22.79
C ALA A 44 -27.29 16.96 -22.03
N PRO A 45 -27.19 18.20 -21.50
CA PRO A 45 -25.98 18.60 -20.79
C PRO A 45 -25.69 17.72 -19.57
N ILE A 46 -26.71 17.26 -18.84
CA ILE A 46 -26.56 16.38 -17.68
C ILE A 46 -26.15 14.97 -18.12
N VAL A 47 -26.79 14.44 -19.17
CA VAL A 47 -26.48 13.11 -19.71
C VAL A 47 -25.07 13.08 -20.30
N TYR A 48 -24.67 14.10 -21.07
CA TYR A 48 -23.30 14.22 -21.59
C TYR A 48 -22.26 14.31 -20.47
N MET A 49 -22.55 15.04 -19.38
CA MET A 49 -21.68 15.09 -18.20
C MET A 49 -21.47 13.71 -17.56
N ILE A 50 -22.55 12.95 -17.39
CA ILE A 50 -22.49 11.58 -16.84
C ILE A 50 -21.73 10.65 -17.78
N LEU A 51 -21.95 10.76 -19.08
CA LEU A 51 -21.30 9.91 -20.10
C LEU A 51 -19.79 10.17 -20.15
N VAL A 52 -19.38 11.44 -20.07
CA VAL A 52 -17.97 11.83 -19.94
C VAL A 52 -17.38 11.35 -18.61
N ALA A 53 -18.11 11.45 -17.50
CA ALA A 53 -17.65 10.95 -16.21
C ALA A 53 -17.44 9.42 -16.23
N LEU A 54 -18.38 8.67 -16.80
CA LEU A 54 -18.29 7.21 -16.97
C LEU A 54 -17.11 6.83 -17.86
N PHE A 55 -16.90 7.59 -18.95
CA PHE A 55 -15.77 7.42 -19.85
C PHE A 55 -14.43 7.65 -19.16
N CYS A 56 -14.30 8.72 -18.36
CA CYS A 56 -13.10 9.00 -17.58
C CYS A 56 -12.77 7.89 -16.57
N ILE A 57 -13.79 7.36 -15.88
CA ILE A 57 -13.61 6.25 -14.93
C ILE A 57 -13.17 4.98 -15.66
N GLY A 58 -13.83 4.64 -16.78
CA GLY A 58 -13.48 3.47 -17.59
C GLY A 58 -12.08 3.55 -18.19
N LEU A 59 -11.70 4.72 -18.74
CA LEU A 59 -10.37 4.97 -19.31
C LEU A 59 -9.29 4.82 -18.23
N THR A 60 -9.51 5.40 -17.04
CA THR A 60 -8.61 5.25 -15.90
C THR A 60 -8.43 3.77 -15.53
N LEU A 61 -9.51 2.98 -15.46
CA LEU A 61 -9.42 1.56 -15.11
C LEU A 61 -8.65 0.77 -16.17
N SER A 62 -8.96 0.99 -17.44
CA SER A 62 -8.34 0.29 -18.57
C SER A 62 -6.86 0.58 -18.71
N ILE A 63 -6.43 1.82 -18.45
CA ILE A 63 -5.03 2.21 -18.54
C ILE A 63 -4.29 1.88 -17.25
N TRP A 64 -4.87 2.08 -16.07
CA TRP A 64 -4.12 1.95 -14.83
C TRP A 64 -3.79 0.50 -14.49
N LEU A 65 -4.78 -0.39 -14.54
CA LEU A 65 -4.65 -1.81 -14.18
C LEU A 65 -3.45 -2.54 -14.82
N PRO A 66 -3.25 -2.48 -16.15
CA PRO A 66 -2.15 -3.19 -16.80
C PRO A 66 -0.77 -2.61 -16.49
N PHE A 67 -0.68 -1.33 -16.09
CA PHE A 67 0.60 -0.70 -15.74
C PHE A 67 1.01 -0.93 -14.28
N VAL A 68 0.08 -1.30 -13.39
CA VAL A 68 0.39 -1.54 -11.96
C VAL A 68 1.54 -2.54 -11.75
N PRO A 69 1.57 -3.73 -12.40
CA PRO A 69 2.65 -4.68 -12.21
C PRO A 69 4.03 -4.11 -12.59
N PHE A 70 4.09 -3.34 -13.69
CA PHE A 70 5.31 -2.68 -14.15
C PHE A 70 5.79 -1.59 -13.17
N ILE A 71 4.87 -0.75 -12.67
CA ILE A 71 5.20 0.32 -11.73
C ILE A 71 5.84 -0.24 -10.46
N TYR A 72 5.21 -1.24 -9.82
CA TYR A 72 5.73 -1.81 -8.58
C TYR A 72 7.03 -2.58 -8.77
N TRP A 73 7.20 -3.24 -9.93
CA TRP A 73 8.46 -3.87 -10.27
C TRP A 73 9.59 -2.85 -10.37
N PHE A 74 9.35 -1.72 -11.03
CA PHE A 74 10.35 -0.67 -11.19
C PHE A 74 10.69 0.01 -9.86
N VAL A 75 9.70 0.26 -9.00
CA VAL A 75 9.92 0.80 -7.65
C VAL A 75 10.77 -0.16 -6.81
N ALA A 76 10.45 -1.46 -6.82
CA ALA A 76 11.24 -2.47 -6.11
C ALA A 76 12.70 -2.52 -6.61
N MET A 77 12.89 -2.46 -7.93
CA MET A 77 14.22 -2.42 -8.53
C MET A 77 15.01 -1.17 -8.09
N ALA A 78 14.37 0.00 -8.04
CA ALA A 78 14.99 1.23 -7.56
C ALA A 78 15.40 1.12 -6.08
N ASP A 79 14.53 0.59 -5.22
CA ASP A 79 14.82 0.40 -3.79
C ASP A 79 16.00 -0.57 -3.57
N TRP A 80 16.08 -1.63 -4.38
CA TRP A 80 17.22 -2.55 -4.35
C TRP A 80 18.53 -1.88 -4.78
N LEU A 81 18.51 -1.08 -5.84
CA LEU A 81 19.68 -0.31 -6.29
C LEU A 81 20.15 0.70 -5.23
N VAL A 82 19.22 1.38 -4.56
CA VAL A 82 19.56 2.27 -3.43
C VAL A 82 20.23 1.47 -2.31
N THR A 83 19.73 0.27 -2.00
CA THR A 83 20.33 -0.62 -0.99
C THR A 83 21.73 -1.10 -1.38
N LEU A 84 21.98 -1.34 -2.67
CA LEU A 84 23.31 -1.66 -3.17
C LEU A 84 24.29 -0.49 -2.99
N LEU A 85 23.87 0.73 -3.34
CA LEU A 85 24.70 1.92 -3.22
C LEU A 85 25.04 2.24 -1.76
N THR A 86 24.07 2.17 -0.86
CA THR A 86 24.31 2.35 0.57
C THR A 86 25.14 1.20 1.15
N GLY A 87 25.01 0.00 0.58
CA GLY A 87 25.77 -1.19 0.95
C GLY A 87 27.28 -1.08 0.74
N ILE A 88 27.74 -0.34 -0.26
CA ILE A 88 29.18 -0.10 -0.48
C ILE A 88 29.78 0.73 0.66
N VAL A 89 29.04 1.74 1.11
CA VAL A 89 29.47 2.59 2.24
C VAL A 89 29.37 1.82 3.55
N ALA A 90 28.27 1.08 3.76
CA ALA A 90 28.06 0.28 4.96
C ALA A 90 29.08 -0.86 5.10
N SER A 91 29.42 -1.55 4.00
CA SER A 91 30.44 -2.61 4.00
C SER A 91 31.84 -2.10 4.33
N SER A 92 32.18 -0.88 3.89
CA SER A 92 33.45 -0.23 4.24
C SER A 92 33.56 0.03 5.75
N LEU A 93 32.47 0.47 6.39
CA LEU A 93 32.42 0.66 7.84
C LEU A 93 32.41 -0.69 8.60
N TRP A 94 31.74 -1.71 8.06
CA TRP A 94 31.71 -3.06 8.64
C TRP A 94 33.06 -3.79 8.56
N ALA A 95 33.89 -3.51 7.56
CA ALA A 95 35.25 -4.02 7.51
C ALA A 95 36.07 -3.57 8.75
N ALA A 96 35.83 -2.37 9.27
CA ALA A 96 36.49 -1.87 10.48
C ALA A 96 36.12 -2.67 11.74
N THR A 97 34.95 -3.30 11.79
CA THR A 97 34.55 -4.12 12.95
C THR A 97 35.32 -5.44 13.03
N HIS A 98 36.00 -5.86 11.96
CA HIS A 98 36.88 -7.03 11.96
C HIS A 98 38.26 -6.75 12.55
N ILE A 99 38.63 -5.49 12.77
CA ILE A 99 39.98 -5.07 13.22
C ILE A 99 40.05 -4.97 14.77
N ASN A 100 39.00 -5.34 15.50
CA ASN A 100 39.00 -5.19 16.96
C ASN A 100 39.81 -6.30 17.66
N ILE A 101 40.87 -5.88 18.36
CA ILE A 101 41.82 -6.74 19.07
C ILE A 101 41.34 -6.88 20.52
N GLY A 102 40.64 -7.97 20.86
CA GLY A 102 40.46 -8.39 22.26
C GLY A 102 39.02 -8.54 22.81
N GLN A 103 37.96 -8.38 22.02
CA GLN A 103 36.58 -8.71 22.44
C GLN A 103 35.94 -9.69 21.45
N THR A 104 34.94 -10.47 21.90
CA THR A 104 34.20 -11.42 21.06
C THR A 104 33.54 -10.67 19.89
N ASN A 105 34.18 -10.72 18.72
CA ASN A 105 33.74 -10.04 17.50
C ASN A 105 32.49 -10.68 16.86
N GLU A 106 32.01 -11.77 17.44
CA GLU A 106 30.97 -12.64 16.88
C GLU A 106 29.62 -11.92 16.77
N ASP A 107 29.19 -11.19 17.81
CA ASP A 107 27.87 -10.54 17.81
C ASP A 107 27.82 -9.28 16.94
N ARG A 108 28.92 -8.51 16.87
CA ARG A 108 28.95 -7.25 16.11
C ARG A 108 29.22 -7.46 14.61
N SER A 109 30.00 -8.48 14.24
CA SER A 109 30.26 -8.81 12.83
C SER A 109 29.07 -9.47 12.14
N THR A 110 28.17 -10.12 12.88
CA THR A 110 27.00 -10.83 12.32
C THR A 110 26.06 -9.94 11.48
N TYR A 111 25.96 -8.64 11.81
CA TYR A 111 25.09 -7.70 11.09
C TYR A 111 25.46 -7.51 9.61
N GLY A 112 26.74 -7.44 9.29
CA GLY A 112 27.16 -7.30 7.90
C GLY A 112 26.99 -8.58 7.11
N TYR A 113 27.08 -9.76 7.75
CA TYR A 113 26.73 -11.02 7.09
C TYR A 113 25.24 -11.08 6.74
N ILE A 114 24.35 -10.66 7.65
CA ILE A 114 22.91 -10.54 7.35
C ILE A 114 22.68 -9.56 6.20
N PHE A 115 23.38 -8.41 6.20
CA PHE A 115 23.23 -7.40 5.15
C PHE A 115 23.68 -7.90 3.77
N LEU A 116 24.83 -8.58 3.69
CA LEU A 116 25.33 -9.17 2.44
C LEU A 116 24.37 -10.23 1.89
N ILE A 117 23.82 -11.07 2.78
CA ILE A 117 22.79 -12.04 2.40
C ILE A 117 21.52 -11.34 1.91
N ASP A 118 21.05 -10.28 2.58
CA ASP A 118 19.87 -9.50 2.16
C ASP A 118 20.03 -8.96 0.74
N VAL A 119 21.14 -8.28 0.47
CA VAL A 119 21.39 -7.64 -0.84
C VAL A 119 21.42 -8.66 -1.98
N MET A 120 21.96 -9.86 -1.74
CA MET A 120 22.05 -10.94 -2.73
C MET A 120 20.73 -11.66 -2.94
N ILE A 121 19.98 -11.93 -1.86
CA ILE A 121 18.73 -12.70 -1.94
C ILE A 121 17.53 -11.82 -2.33
N ARG A 122 17.60 -10.52 -2.12
CA ARG A 122 16.51 -9.57 -2.36
C ARG A 122 15.97 -9.59 -3.80
N PRO A 123 16.78 -9.62 -4.88
CA PRO A 123 16.27 -9.79 -6.24
C PRO A 123 15.51 -11.11 -6.45
N LEU A 124 16.01 -12.20 -5.88
CA LEU A 124 15.36 -13.51 -5.95
C LEU A 124 14.00 -13.49 -5.24
N LEU A 125 13.93 -12.84 -4.08
CA LEU A 125 12.69 -12.68 -3.32
C LEU A 125 11.69 -11.73 -4.01
N MET A 126 12.17 -10.70 -4.72
CA MET A 126 11.29 -9.84 -5.52
C MET A 126 10.59 -10.63 -6.63
N VAL A 127 11.32 -11.50 -7.34
CA VAL A 127 10.73 -12.37 -8.37
C VAL A 127 9.69 -13.32 -7.78
N MET A 128 10.02 -13.97 -6.66
CA MET A 128 9.06 -14.85 -5.97
C MET A 128 7.81 -14.10 -5.51
N GLY A 129 7.98 -12.87 -5.01
CA GLY A 129 6.87 -12.02 -4.63
C GLY A 129 5.97 -11.64 -5.81
N PHE A 130 6.53 -11.50 -7.01
CA PHE A 130 5.74 -11.26 -8.23
C PHE A 130 4.88 -12.46 -8.63
N ILE A 131 5.42 -13.67 -8.48
CA ILE A 131 4.67 -14.92 -8.72
C ILE A 131 3.55 -15.09 -7.68
N PHE A 132 3.82 -14.82 -6.41
CA PHE A 132 2.79 -14.87 -5.37
C PHE A 132 1.72 -13.79 -5.57
N ALA A 133 2.10 -12.58 -5.99
CA ALA A 133 1.15 -11.51 -6.30
C ALA A 133 0.22 -11.89 -7.47
N SER A 134 0.74 -12.54 -8.53
CA SER A 134 -0.07 -12.96 -9.67
C SER A 134 -1.07 -14.06 -9.32
N LEU A 135 -0.71 -14.98 -8.43
CA LEU A 135 -1.65 -15.98 -7.90
C LEU A 135 -2.68 -15.35 -6.94
N ALA A 136 -2.21 -14.46 -6.05
CA ALA A 136 -3.07 -13.81 -5.06
C ALA A 136 -4.12 -12.91 -5.71
N ILE A 137 -3.80 -12.21 -6.80
CA ILE A 137 -4.78 -11.32 -7.46
C ILE A 137 -5.93 -12.10 -8.11
N VAL A 138 -5.70 -13.33 -8.57
CA VAL A 138 -6.77 -14.20 -9.10
C VAL A 138 -7.73 -14.62 -7.98
N ALA A 139 -7.18 -15.05 -6.84
CA ALA A 139 -7.99 -15.46 -5.69
C ALA A 139 -8.73 -14.26 -5.05
N LEU A 140 -8.06 -13.14 -4.85
CA LEU A 140 -8.65 -11.93 -4.28
C LEU A 140 -9.62 -11.27 -5.25
N GLY A 141 -9.32 -11.28 -6.56
CA GLY A 141 -10.19 -10.80 -7.62
C GLY A 141 -11.53 -11.54 -7.66
N THR A 142 -11.50 -12.88 -7.59
CA THR A 142 -12.72 -13.68 -7.55
C THR A 142 -13.48 -13.46 -6.25
N ALA A 143 -12.81 -13.46 -5.09
CA ALA A 143 -13.44 -13.20 -3.79
C ALA A 143 -14.12 -11.82 -3.72
N LEU A 144 -13.47 -10.77 -4.24
CA LEU A 144 -14.05 -9.43 -4.29
C LEU A 144 -15.35 -9.42 -5.10
N ASN A 145 -15.37 -10.08 -6.27
CA ASN A 145 -16.57 -10.15 -7.10
C ASN A 145 -17.74 -10.85 -6.40
N TYR A 146 -17.48 -11.91 -5.62
CA TYR A 146 -18.52 -12.59 -4.86
C TYR A 146 -19.10 -11.71 -3.75
N ILE A 147 -18.24 -11.10 -2.93
CA ILE A 147 -18.67 -10.29 -1.79
C ILE A 147 -19.35 -9.00 -2.26
N PHE A 148 -18.84 -8.38 -3.33
CA PHE A 148 -19.40 -7.15 -3.87
C PHE A 148 -20.79 -7.38 -4.45
N LYS A 149 -21.05 -8.52 -5.08
CA LYS A 149 -22.39 -8.87 -5.56
C LYS A 149 -23.41 -8.90 -4.42
N THR A 150 -23.10 -9.58 -3.33
CA THR A 150 -23.96 -9.59 -2.13
C THR A 150 -24.12 -8.18 -1.54
N ALA A 151 -23.07 -7.37 -1.50
CA ALA A 151 -23.15 -6.00 -1.01
C ALA A 151 -24.06 -5.11 -1.89
N MET A 152 -24.03 -5.27 -3.20
CA MET A 152 -24.92 -4.55 -4.13
C MET A 152 -26.40 -4.89 -3.90
N GLU A 153 -26.72 -6.16 -3.68
CA GLU A 153 -28.09 -6.62 -3.40
C GLU A 153 -28.63 -5.99 -2.11
N ASN A 154 -27.79 -5.83 -1.08
CA ASN A 154 -28.17 -5.15 0.17
C ASN A 154 -28.38 -3.63 -0.02
N VAL A 155 -27.55 -2.96 -0.82
CA VAL A 155 -27.68 -1.51 -1.07
C VAL A 155 -28.91 -1.19 -1.94
N GLN A 156 -29.36 -2.14 -2.77
CA GLN A 156 -30.53 -1.97 -3.65
C GLN A 156 -31.85 -2.45 -3.03
N ALA A 157 -31.82 -3.16 -1.89
CA ALA A 157 -33.00 -3.74 -1.26
C ALA A 157 -34.05 -2.69 -0.83
N ASP A 158 -33.61 -1.49 -0.43
CA ASP A 158 -34.49 -0.47 0.18
C ASP A 158 -34.96 0.62 -0.79
N SER A 159 -34.35 0.78 -1.98
CA SER A 159 -34.87 1.66 -3.04
C SER A 159 -34.12 1.51 -4.36
N THR A 160 -34.89 1.50 -5.46
CA THR A 160 -34.41 1.65 -6.83
C THR A 160 -34.06 3.13 -7.10
N THR A 161 -33.15 3.71 -6.32
CA THR A 161 -32.81 5.14 -6.40
C THR A 161 -31.94 5.45 -7.63
N GLY A 162 -32.51 5.34 -8.83
CA GLY A 162 -32.10 6.06 -10.04
C GLY A 162 -30.67 5.86 -10.60
N LEU A 163 -30.46 6.50 -11.76
CA LEU A 163 -29.21 6.51 -12.54
C LEU A 163 -27.97 6.91 -11.71
N TRP A 164 -28.17 7.74 -10.68
CA TRP A 164 -27.10 8.26 -9.81
C TRP A 164 -26.57 7.22 -8.80
N SER A 165 -27.41 6.36 -8.23
CA SER A 165 -26.94 5.28 -7.35
C SER A 165 -26.12 4.24 -8.12
N MET A 166 -26.51 3.97 -9.39
CA MET A 166 -25.80 3.07 -10.28
C MET A 166 -24.40 3.58 -10.63
N ILE A 167 -24.25 4.90 -10.87
CA ILE A 167 -22.93 5.55 -11.03
C ILE A 167 -22.11 5.45 -9.73
N GLY A 168 -22.73 5.65 -8.57
CA GLY A 168 -22.05 5.62 -7.27
C GLY A 168 -21.47 4.25 -6.94
N ILE A 169 -22.26 3.19 -7.13
CA ILE A 169 -21.82 1.80 -6.91
C ILE A 169 -20.67 1.44 -7.85
N LEU A 170 -20.74 1.85 -9.13
CA LEU A 170 -19.66 1.62 -10.08
C LEU A 170 -18.36 2.34 -9.67
N PHE A 171 -18.46 3.58 -9.18
CA PHE A 171 -17.29 4.33 -8.72
C PHE A 171 -16.62 3.67 -7.51
N VAL A 172 -17.41 3.19 -6.55
CA VAL A 172 -16.90 2.46 -5.38
C VAL A 172 -16.22 1.16 -5.82
N TYR A 173 -16.85 0.40 -6.72
CA TYR A 173 -16.25 -0.81 -7.30
C TYR A 173 -14.90 -0.53 -7.98
N ALA A 174 -14.85 0.51 -8.83
CA ALA A 174 -13.63 0.93 -9.51
C ALA A 174 -12.49 1.27 -8.54
N ARG A 175 -12.79 1.99 -7.44
CA ARG A 175 -11.79 2.33 -6.40
C ARG A 175 -11.36 1.11 -5.59
N MET A 176 -12.26 0.18 -5.30
CA MET A 176 -11.93 -1.06 -4.61
C MET A 176 -11.01 -1.94 -5.47
N CYS A 177 -11.33 -2.15 -6.75
CA CYS A 177 -10.53 -2.93 -7.68
C CYS A 177 -9.12 -2.35 -7.84
N THR A 178 -9.01 -1.05 -8.13
CA THR A 178 -7.70 -0.39 -8.29
C THR A 178 -6.88 -0.41 -7.00
N GLY A 179 -7.50 -0.18 -5.84
CA GLY A 179 -6.83 -0.24 -4.55
C GLY A 179 -6.39 -1.64 -4.14
N MET A 180 -7.15 -2.68 -4.50
CA MET A 180 -6.78 -4.07 -4.22
C MET A 180 -5.59 -4.50 -5.08
N VAL A 181 -5.65 -4.24 -6.39
CA VAL A 181 -4.56 -4.60 -7.32
C VAL A 181 -3.25 -3.93 -6.89
N ALA A 182 -3.31 -2.64 -6.54
CA ALA A 182 -2.14 -1.92 -6.05
C ALA A 182 -1.55 -2.54 -4.77
N ARG A 183 -2.40 -2.98 -3.82
CA ARG A 183 -1.91 -3.63 -2.58
C ARG A 183 -1.29 -5.01 -2.83
N VAL A 184 -1.86 -5.80 -3.74
CA VAL A 184 -1.33 -7.13 -4.06
C VAL A 184 0.00 -7.02 -4.81
N PHE A 185 0.08 -6.14 -5.81
CA PHE A 185 1.33 -5.90 -6.54
C PHE A 185 2.37 -5.08 -5.78
N ALA A 186 2.06 -4.57 -4.58
CA ALA A 186 3.07 -4.03 -3.67
C ALA A 186 3.86 -5.12 -2.93
N LEU A 187 3.38 -6.37 -2.94
CA LEU A 187 4.02 -7.51 -2.27
C LEU A 187 5.45 -7.80 -2.77
N PRO A 188 5.78 -7.78 -4.07
CA PRO A 188 7.15 -7.97 -4.57
C PRO A 188 8.16 -7.00 -3.95
N ALA A 189 7.77 -5.75 -3.71
CA ALA A 189 8.63 -4.75 -3.08
C ALA A 189 8.83 -4.99 -1.57
N ARG A 190 7.81 -5.55 -0.89
CA ARG A 190 7.80 -5.72 0.58
C ARG A 190 8.24 -7.10 1.05
N MET A 191 8.08 -8.14 0.22
CA MET A 191 8.43 -9.52 0.55
C MET A 191 9.88 -9.70 1.00
N PRO A 192 10.89 -9.09 0.34
CA PRO A 192 12.28 -9.24 0.79
C PRO A 192 12.46 -8.78 2.24
N ASN A 193 11.83 -7.65 2.60
CA ASN A 193 11.88 -7.11 3.96
C ASN A 193 11.25 -8.05 5.00
N TYR A 194 10.18 -8.76 4.65
CA TYR A 194 9.54 -9.71 5.57
C TYR A 194 10.37 -10.96 5.80
N VAL A 195 11.04 -11.47 4.77
CA VAL A 195 11.88 -12.67 4.90
C VAL A 195 13.17 -12.33 5.65
N ILE A 196 13.78 -11.19 5.37
CA ILE A 196 15.01 -10.79 6.07
C ILE A 196 14.74 -10.43 7.53
N SER A 197 13.59 -9.81 7.84
CA SER A 197 13.23 -9.52 9.24
C SER A 197 13.04 -10.80 10.04
N TRP A 198 12.55 -11.89 9.44
CA TRP A 198 12.48 -13.20 10.08
C TRP A 198 13.85 -13.77 10.44
N ILE A 199 14.86 -13.52 9.62
CA ILE A 199 16.25 -13.96 9.87
C ILE A 199 16.94 -13.03 10.87
N GLY A 200 16.73 -11.71 10.74
CA GLY A 200 17.40 -10.68 11.54
C GLY A 200 16.78 -10.41 12.91
N ASN A 201 15.49 -10.69 13.15
CA ASN A 201 14.86 -10.42 14.45
C ASN A 201 15.52 -11.18 15.60
N LYS A 202 16.03 -12.38 15.34
CA LYS A 202 16.73 -13.19 16.37
C LYS A 202 18.05 -12.55 16.82
N HIS A 203 18.64 -11.66 16.02
CA HIS A 203 19.92 -11.02 16.30
C HIS A 203 19.77 -9.61 16.92
N ASN A 204 18.64 -8.95 16.71
CA ASN A 204 18.35 -7.65 17.34
C ASN A 204 18.06 -7.82 18.85
N ASP A 205 17.39 -8.90 19.25
CA ASP A 205 17.07 -9.18 20.65
C ASP A 205 18.34 -9.44 21.49
N SER A 206 19.39 -10.05 20.91
CA SER A 206 20.65 -10.31 21.60
C SER A 206 21.48 -9.05 21.86
N ILE A 207 21.51 -8.09 20.91
CA ILE A 207 22.22 -6.81 21.13
C ILE A 207 21.44 -5.85 22.00
N LEU A 208 20.10 -5.73 21.86
CA LEU A 208 19.34 -4.89 22.77
C LEU A 208 19.45 -5.42 24.21
N GLY A 209 19.47 -6.76 24.37
CA GLY A 209 19.77 -7.42 25.64
C GLY A 209 21.17 -7.09 26.17
N ASP A 210 22.21 -7.26 25.35
CA ASP A 210 23.59 -7.02 25.78
C ASP A 210 23.93 -5.53 25.98
N MET A 211 23.38 -4.62 25.17
CA MET A 211 23.46 -3.18 25.41
C MET A 211 22.69 -2.77 26.66
N GLN A 212 21.50 -3.30 26.88
CA GLN A 212 20.74 -3.03 28.10
C GLN A 212 21.49 -3.55 29.33
N ASN A 213 22.12 -4.72 29.23
CA ASN A 213 22.98 -5.28 30.28
C ASN A 213 24.21 -4.40 30.51
N HIS A 214 24.91 -3.95 29.46
CA HIS A 214 26.10 -3.09 29.58
C HIS A 214 25.77 -1.70 30.11
N VAL A 215 24.64 -1.11 29.69
CA VAL A 215 24.16 0.19 30.19
C VAL A 215 23.68 0.06 31.64
N HIS A 216 22.99 -1.03 31.98
CA HIS A 216 22.59 -1.33 33.35
C HIS A 216 23.82 -1.56 34.25
N ASP A 217 24.86 -2.23 33.77
CA ASP A 217 26.12 -2.40 34.50
C ASP A 217 26.91 -1.10 34.63
N LEU A 218 26.92 -0.23 33.60
CA LEU A 218 27.48 1.12 33.67
C LEU A 218 26.73 1.98 34.69
N PHE A 219 25.40 1.93 34.71
CA PHE A 219 24.57 2.69 35.65
C PHE A 219 24.70 2.14 37.09
N ALA A 220 24.77 0.83 37.25
CA ALA A 220 25.03 0.18 38.52
C ALA A 220 26.47 0.42 39.01
N ALA A 221 27.47 0.42 38.12
CA ALA A 221 28.85 0.78 38.44
C ALA A 221 28.99 2.25 38.80
N PHE A 222 28.28 3.14 38.13
CA PHE A 222 28.19 4.56 38.47
C PHE A 222 27.53 4.76 39.85
N GLY A 223 26.43 4.05 40.12
CA GLY A 223 25.77 4.05 41.43
C GLY A 223 26.62 3.46 42.57
N ARG A 224 27.45 2.45 42.28
CA ARG A 224 28.42 1.88 43.24
C ARG A 224 29.64 2.79 43.45
N GLY A 225 30.11 3.47 42.40
CA GLY A 225 31.20 4.45 42.47
C GLY A 225 30.83 5.69 43.29
N ALA A 226 29.56 6.11 43.24
CA ALA A 226 29.03 7.17 44.08
C ALA A 226 28.87 6.77 45.56
N LYS A 227 28.73 5.47 45.87
CA LYS A 227 28.56 4.98 47.25
C LYS A 227 29.89 4.67 47.95
N ASN A 228 30.95 4.34 47.20
CA ASN A 228 32.25 3.95 47.76
C ASN A 228 33.27 5.10 47.89
N THR A 229 32.94 6.32 47.46
CA THR A 229 33.78 7.51 47.65
C THR A 229 33.62 8.16 49.03
N GLY A 230 32.79 7.59 49.91
CA GLY A 230 32.55 8.09 51.27
C GLY A 230 33.25 7.35 52.42
N GLY A 231 34.16 6.41 52.16
CA GLY A 231 34.70 5.55 53.23
C GLY A 231 36.16 5.14 53.08
N ARG A 232 37.05 5.92 53.71
CA ARG A 232 38.41 5.60 54.23
C ARG A 232 39.38 4.75 53.37
N PRO A 233 40.56 5.26 53.01
CA PRO A 233 41.63 4.43 52.46
C PRO A 233 42.25 3.58 53.59
N SER A 234 42.09 2.25 53.52
CA SER A 234 42.89 1.32 54.33
C SER A 234 44.28 1.17 53.71
N GLY A 235 45.29 1.41 54.54
CA GLY A 235 46.70 1.59 54.19
C GLY A 235 47.44 0.40 53.56
N PRO A 236 48.74 0.59 53.26
CA PRO A 236 49.51 -0.32 52.43
C PRO A 236 49.72 -1.69 53.11
N LYS A 237 49.43 -2.77 52.38
CA LYS A 237 49.71 -4.15 52.79
C LYS A 237 51.19 -4.44 52.51
N ASN A 238 51.98 -4.66 53.57
CA ASN A 238 53.36 -5.14 53.48
C ASN A 238 53.42 -6.54 52.88
N PHE A 239 54.24 -6.72 51.85
CA PHE A 239 54.52 -8.02 51.22
C PHE A 239 55.68 -8.68 51.99
N ASN A 240 55.42 -9.80 52.67
CA ASN A 240 56.46 -10.60 53.35
C ASN A 240 56.69 -11.91 52.56
N PRO A 241 57.85 -12.13 51.93
CA PRO A 241 58.06 -13.22 50.96
C PRO A 241 58.43 -14.60 51.57
N THR A 242 58.18 -14.87 52.86
CA THR A 242 58.63 -16.13 53.51
C THR A 242 57.56 -17.22 53.71
N ASN A 243 56.35 -17.08 53.16
CA ASN A 243 55.28 -18.09 53.35
C ASN A 243 54.96 -18.96 52.11
N THR A 244 55.83 -19.02 51.10
CA THR A 244 55.57 -19.85 49.88
C THR A 244 56.53 -21.03 49.72
N VAL A 245 57.12 -21.52 50.81
CA VAL A 245 57.84 -22.81 50.77
C VAL A 245 57.01 -23.82 51.56
N ASP A 246 56.00 -24.40 50.90
CA ASP A 246 55.36 -25.62 51.37
C ASP A 246 56.42 -26.74 51.39
N LYS A 247 56.92 -27.08 52.58
CA LYS A 247 57.95 -28.09 52.82
C LYS A 247 57.40 -29.49 53.13
N ASP A 248 56.15 -29.76 52.76
CA ASP A 248 55.44 -31.02 53.12
C ASP A 248 54.94 -31.82 51.91
N LYS A 249 55.63 -31.73 50.76
CA LYS A 249 55.34 -32.58 49.58
C LYS A 249 56.53 -33.38 49.08
N ASP A 250 57.35 -33.90 50.01
CA ASP A 250 58.33 -34.94 49.70
C ASP A 250 58.12 -36.17 50.61
N GLY A 251 57.15 -37.00 50.22
CA GLY A 251 57.29 -38.47 50.31
C GLY A 251 56.81 -39.23 51.56
N ILE A 252 56.34 -40.44 51.25
CA ILE A 252 56.45 -41.70 52.03
C ILE A 252 55.30 -42.06 53.00
N ALA A 253 54.43 -42.93 52.47
CA ALA A 253 53.88 -44.18 53.03
C ALA A 253 53.70 -44.38 54.56
N GLY A 254 52.49 -44.85 54.90
CA GLY A 254 52.29 -46.09 55.67
C GLY A 254 52.28 -45.98 57.20
N ALA A 255 51.08 -46.16 57.79
CA ALA A 255 50.76 -47.00 58.96
C ALA A 255 49.29 -46.81 59.31
#